data_AF-A0AAE2S9S3-F1
#
_entry.id   AF-A0AAE2S9S3-F1
#
_cell.length_a   1.000
_cell.length_b   1.000
_cell.length_c   1.000
_cell.angle_alpha   90.00
_cell.angle_beta   90.00
_cell.angle_gamma   90.00
#
_symmetry.space_group_name_H-M   'P 1'
#
loop_
_entity.id
_entity.type
_entity.pdbx_description
1 polymer ?
#
loop_
_entity_poly.entity_id
_entity_poly.type
_entity_poly.pdbx_seq_one_letter_code
_entity_poly.pdbx_strand_id
1 'polypeptide(L)'
;MKDVYQISDLSDRLLLDQGATKAARLAVIGYPVAHSASPAMHQAALDAAGADLRYIRLEVQPGQVAEAFERMKALGFIGCNVTVPHKLEAMECCDELSADAQAIGVVNTIRFPNETSTQTLGHNTDGPGLARAIQEEFQVELADQRVMTLGVGGGAGRAIATQCARLGCPQLLLVNRTLPKAEALAEELHRYVQNPDVLRVISPEDPAIEQAAQEVDLIINATSLGMKDSDPLPLPAACIQAQHLVYDAIYKPAETKLLATAKQAGAQTANGLSMLLHQGVLAYEYWFPGKTPTEDMRRGLLSAI
;
A
#
# COMPACT_ATOMS: atom_id res chain seq x y z
N MET A 1 10.27 17.76 19.47
CA MET A 1 10.23 16.33 19.05
C MET A 1 10.92 16.19 17.72
N LYS A 2 11.48 15.02 17.41
CA LYS A 2 12.09 14.76 16.09
C LYS A 2 11.00 14.48 15.06
N ASP A 3 11.22 14.92 13.81
CA ASP A 3 10.31 14.61 12.69
C ASP A 3 10.49 13.17 12.19
N VAL A 4 11.73 12.66 12.29
CA VAL A 4 12.13 11.30 11.94
C VAL A 4 13.05 10.77 13.03
N TYR A 5 12.68 9.62 13.59
CA TYR A 5 13.46 8.89 14.58
C TYR A 5 14.37 7.89 13.89
N GLN A 6 15.45 7.50 14.56
CA GLN A 6 16.40 6.49 14.10
C GLN A 6 16.37 5.29 15.06
N ILE A 7 16.92 4.14 14.64
CA ILE A 7 16.97 2.94 15.50
C ILE A 7 17.68 3.19 16.85
N SER A 8 18.66 4.10 16.88
CA SER A 8 19.36 4.51 18.11
C SER A 8 18.47 5.24 19.10
N ASP A 9 17.38 5.86 18.65
CA ASP A 9 16.38 6.49 19.51
C ASP A 9 15.51 5.46 20.25
N LEU A 10 15.57 4.18 19.85
CA LEU A 10 14.91 3.07 20.53
C LEU A 10 15.79 2.45 21.64
N SER A 11 16.82 3.15 22.13
CA SER A 11 17.66 2.67 23.24
C SER A 11 16.90 2.58 24.56
N ASP A 12 16.08 3.59 24.83
CA ASP A 12 15.30 3.70 26.06
C ASP A 12 14.14 4.69 25.87
N ARG A 13 13.20 4.65 26.83
CA ARG A 13 11.98 5.43 26.78
C ARG A 13 12.21 6.93 26.96
N LEU A 14 13.18 7.30 27.79
CA LEU A 14 13.45 8.70 28.13
C LEU A 14 13.95 9.44 26.89
N LEU A 15 14.82 8.81 26.10
CA LEU A 15 15.30 9.36 24.84
C LEU A 15 14.17 9.44 23.79
N LEU A 16 13.42 8.34 23.60
CA LEU A 16 12.37 8.26 22.57
C LEU A 16 11.23 9.28 22.79
N ASP A 17 10.84 9.48 24.05
CA ASP A 17 9.76 10.38 24.44
C ASP A 17 10.27 11.76 24.92
N GLN A 18 11.55 12.08 24.69
CA GLN A 18 12.13 13.35 25.13
C GLN A 18 11.36 14.54 24.54
N GLY A 19 10.78 15.35 25.44
CA GLY A 19 9.98 16.53 25.08
C GLY A 19 8.60 16.21 24.49
N ALA A 20 8.12 14.97 24.60
CA ALA A 20 6.77 14.56 24.25
C ALA A 20 5.90 14.42 25.50
N THR A 21 4.61 14.74 25.38
CA THR A 21 3.62 14.50 26.44
C THR A 21 3.00 13.11 26.39
N LYS A 22 3.01 12.49 25.20
CA LYS A 22 2.45 11.16 24.93
C LYS A 22 3.55 10.17 24.55
N ALA A 23 3.33 8.91 24.85
CA ALA A 23 4.23 7.82 24.59
C ALA A 23 4.24 7.41 23.10
N ALA A 24 5.38 7.32 22.40
CA ALA A 24 5.45 6.65 21.10
C ALA A 24 5.17 5.13 21.23
N ARG A 25 4.12 4.64 20.55
CA ARG A 25 3.70 3.23 20.62
C ARG A 25 3.33 2.64 19.25
N LEU A 26 3.22 3.48 18.23
CA LEU A 26 3.04 3.09 16.83
C LEU A 26 4.04 3.83 15.96
N ALA A 27 4.39 3.25 14.82
CA ALA A 27 5.27 3.90 13.86
C ALA A 27 4.98 3.50 12.43
N VAL A 28 5.55 4.25 11.48
CA VAL A 28 5.87 3.76 10.14
C VAL A 28 7.38 3.58 10.04
N ILE A 29 7.83 2.41 9.57
CA ILE A 29 9.24 2.14 9.27
C ILE A 29 9.51 2.15 7.77
N GLY A 30 10.63 2.73 7.35
CA GLY A 30 11.04 2.81 5.94
C GLY A 30 12.43 3.41 5.75
N TYR A 31 12.91 3.43 4.51
CA TYR A 31 14.16 4.09 4.15
C TYR A 31 14.16 4.61 2.71
N PRO A 32 14.13 5.94 2.48
CA PRO A 32 13.84 7.00 3.44
C PRO A 32 12.36 7.02 3.84
N VAL A 33 12.03 7.50 5.05
CA VAL A 33 10.63 7.52 5.56
C VAL A 33 10.06 8.93 5.77
N ALA A 34 10.88 9.97 5.70
CA ALA A 34 10.51 11.35 6.04
C ALA A 34 9.24 11.87 5.31
N HIS A 35 9.03 11.42 4.08
CA HIS A 35 7.92 11.85 3.22
C HIS A 35 6.56 11.20 3.57
N SER A 36 6.53 10.23 4.48
CA SER A 36 5.29 9.51 4.80
C SER A 36 4.24 10.45 5.40
N ALA A 37 3.03 10.42 4.85
CA ALA A 37 1.85 11.11 5.39
C ALA A 37 1.11 10.29 6.47
N SER A 38 1.47 9.01 6.66
CA SER A 38 0.81 8.12 7.62
C SER A 38 0.76 8.66 9.05
N PRO A 39 1.80 9.34 9.59
CA PRO A 39 1.72 9.89 10.94
C PRO A 39 0.62 10.93 11.14
N ALA A 40 0.39 11.83 10.18
CA ALA A 40 -0.69 12.82 10.31
C ALA A 40 -2.07 12.14 10.33
N MET A 41 -2.24 11.15 9.46
CA MET A 41 -3.45 10.34 9.35
C MET A 41 -3.72 9.54 10.64
N HIS A 42 -2.74 8.77 11.13
CA HIS A 42 -2.93 7.96 12.33
C HIS A 42 -3.02 8.80 13.61
N GLN A 43 -2.23 9.88 13.72
CA GLN A 43 -2.28 10.73 14.92
C GLN A 43 -3.65 11.39 15.09
N ALA A 44 -4.30 11.83 14.00
CA ALA A 44 -5.64 12.40 14.06
C ALA A 44 -6.68 11.41 14.63
N ALA A 45 -6.61 10.13 14.24
CA ALA A 45 -7.47 9.09 14.79
C ALA A 45 -7.15 8.74 16.25
N LEU A 46 -5.88 8.74 16.63
CA LEU A 46 -5.46 8.51 18.01
C LEU A 46 -5.95 9.64 18.94
N ASP A 47 -5.83 10.88 18.50
CA ASP A 47 -6.29 12.04 19.27
C ASP A 47 -7.82 12.06 19.39
N ALA A 48 -8.55 11.77 18.31
CA ALA A 48 -10.01 11.65 18.34
C ALA A 48 -10.51 10.54 19.27
N ALA A 49 -9.78 9.43 19.35
CA ALA A 49 -10.07 8.32 20.25
C ALA A 49 -9.62 8.57 21.72
N GLY A 50 -9.01 9.73 22.01
CA GLY A 50 -8.45 10.02 23.34
C GLY A 50 -7.28 9.12 23.72
N ALA A 51 -6.61 8.48 22.74
CA ALA A 51 -5.49 7.59 23.00
C ALA A 51 -4.25 8.38 23.45
N ASP A 52 -3.64 7.93 24.55
CA ASP A 52 -2.45 8.54 25.13
C ASP A 52 -1.16 7.98 24.51
N LEU A 53 -1.09 8.01 23.17
CA LEU A 53 0.08 7.55 22.43
C LEU A 53 0.31 8.33 21.14
N ARG A 54 1.52 8.19 20.61
CA ARG A 54 1.98 8.80 19.35
C ARG A 54 2.23 7.76 18.27
N TYR A 55 1.99 8.19 17.04
CA TYR A 55 2.46 7.54 15.82
C TYR A 55 3.66 8.31 15.25
N ILE A 56 4.82 7.65 15.10
CA ILE A 56 6.07 8.29 14.67
C ILE A 56 6.60 7.78 13.33
N ARG A 57 7.52 8.52 12.71
CA ARG A 57 8.35 8.03 11.61
C ARG A 57 9.64 7.45 12.20
N LEU A 58 9.99 6.23 11.82
CA LEU A 58 11.22 5.59 12.23
C LEU A 58 11.99 5.15 10.98
N GLU A 59 13.16 5.73 10.77
CA GLU A 59 14.04 5.35 9.70
C GLU A 59 14.89 4.15 10.14
N VAL A 60 14.86 3.10 9.32
CA VAL A 60 15.53 1.82 9.59
C VAL A 60 16.31 1.48 8.34
N GLN A 61 17.60 1.13 8.42
CA GLN A 61 18.34 0.72 7.22
C GLN A 61 17.96 -0.71 6.81
N PRO A 62 18.10 -1.08 5.53
CA PRO A 62 17.93 -2.48 5.11
C PRO A 62 18.83 -3.42 5.93
N GLY A 63 18.29 -4.55 6.37
CA GLY A 63 18.99 -5.50 7.25
C GLY A 63 18.90 -5.19 8.74
N GLN A 64 18.14 -4.16 9.15
CA GLN A 64 17.95 -3.80 10.55
C GLN A 64 16.49 -3.94 11.04
N VAL A 65 15.59 -4.55 10.25
CA VAL A 65 14.17 -4.65 10.62
C VAL A 65 13.99 -5.54 11.85
N ALA A 66 14.72 -6.66 11.94
CA ALA A 66 14.68 -7.54 13.11
C ALA A 66 15.09 -6.79 14.39
N GLU A 67 16.21 -6.06 14.36
CA GLU A 67 16.69 -5.25 15.48
C GLU A 67 15.66 -4.17 15.87
N ALA A 68 15.08 -3.49 14.87
CA ALA A 68 14.06 -2.48 15.12
C ALA A 68 12.83 -3.10 15.81
N PHE A 69 12.35 -4.25 15.35
CA PHE A 69 11.21 -4.95 15.98
C PHE A 69 11.51 -5.38 17.41
N GLU A 70 12.70 -5.92 17.68
CA GLU A 70 13.10 -6.28 19.05
C GLU A 70 13.08 -5.07 19.99
N ARG A 71 13.69 -3.96 19.59
CA ARG A 71 13.73 -2.73 20.39
C ARG A 71 12.33 -2.14 20.56
N MET A 72 11.51 -2.13 19.52
CA MET A 72 10.11 -1.68 19.58
C MET A 72 9.28 -2.54 20.54
N LYS A 73 9.42 -3.87 20.50
CA LYS A 73 8.78 -4.78 21.45
C LYS A 73 9.22 -4.49 22.89
N ALA A 74 10.53 -4.34 23.13
CA ALA A 74 11.08 -4.01 24.45
C ALA A 74 10.57 -2.67 25.00
N LEU A 75 10.32 -1.70 24.12
CA LEU A 75 9.74 -0.40 24.46
C LEU A 75 8.21 -0.39 24.49
N GLY A 76 7.56 -1.54 24.33
CA GLY A 76 6.10 -1.71 24.42
C GLY A 76 5.35 -1.04 23.28
N PHE A 77 5.86 -1.07 22.05
CA PHE A 77 5.08 -0.69 20.88
C PHE A 77 3.94 -1.69 20.63
N ILE A 78 2.81 -1.19 20.14
CA ILE A 78 1.65 -1.99 19.74
C ILE A 78 1.89 -2.60 18.36
N GLY A 79 2.59 -1.89 17.48
CA GLY A 79 2.80 -2.28 16.10
C GLY A 79 3.47 -1.20 15.27
N CYS A 80 3.59 -1.47 13.97
CA CYS A 80 4.01 -0.47 13.00
C CYS A 80 3.50 -0.77 11.59
N ASN A 81 3.42 0.26 10.76
CA ASN A 81 3.43 0.06 9.32
C ASN A 81 4.86 -0.10 8.80
N VAL A 82 4.98 -0.81 7.69
CA VAL A 82 6.24 -1.07 6.99
C VAL A 82 6.09 -0.59 5.55
N THR A 83 7.00 0.28 5.13
CA THR A 83 7.07 0.73 3.73
C THR A 83 8.40 0.35 3.09
N VAL A 84 8.61 0.75 1.84
CA VAL A 84 9.82 0.48 1.06
C VAL A 84 11.08 0.86 1.87
N PRO A 85 12.13 0.03 1.85
CA PRO A 85 12.28 -1.26 1.14
C PRO A 85 11.94 -2.50 1.99
N HIS A 86 11.33 -2.33 3.16
CA HIS A 86 11.38 -3.31 4.24
C HIS A 86 10.28 -4.38 4.24
N LYS A 87 9.32 -4.32 3.31
CA LYS A 87 8.12 -5.17 3.36
C LYS A 87 8.40 -6.68 3.29
N LEU A 88 9.48 -7.07 2.62
CA LEU A 88 9.91 -8.48 2.55
C LEU A 88 10.64 -8.89 3.84
N GLU A 89 11.65 -8.12 4.25
CA GLU A 89 12.42 -8.36 5.48
C GLU A 89 11.51 -8.39 6.72
N ALA A 90 10.52 -7.51 6.78
CA ALA A 90 9.52 -7.51 7.86
C ALA A 90 8.67 -8.77 7.90
N MET A 91 8.39 -9.39 6.75
CA MET A 91 7.62 -10.63 6.69
C MET A 91 8.43 -11.79 7.29
N GLU A 92 9.73 -11.84 7.00
CA GLU A 92 10.66 -12.83 7.57
C GLU A 92 10.81 -12.69 9.10
N CYS A 93 10.52 -11.51 9.64
CA CYS A 93 10.56 -11.23 11.08
C CYS A 93 9.22 -11.50 11.80
N CYS A 94 8.18 -11.96 11.10
CA CYS A 94 6.88 -12.26 11.70
C CYS A 94 6.78 -13.73 12.14
N ASP A 95 6.15 -13.97 13.28
CA ASP A 95 5.88 -15.32 13.80
C ASP A 95 4.66 -15.93 13.09
N GLU A 96 3.68 -15.10 12.76
CA GLU A 96 2.46 -15.47 12.04
C GLU A 96 2.14 -14.46 10.94
N LEU A 97 1.43 -14.91 9.91
CA LEU A 97 1.00 -14.08 8.79
C LEU A 97 -0.51 -14.25 8.58
N SER A 98 -1.21 -13.14 8.34
CA SER A 98 -2.59 -13.17 7.85
C SER A 98 -2.69 -13.83 6.47
N ALA A 99 -3.88 -14.32 6.10
CA ALA A 99 -4.12 -14.91 4.79
C ALA A 99 -3.74 -13.98 3.62
N ASP A 100 -3.99 -12.67 3.77
CA ASP A 100 -3.61 -11.66 2.77
C ASP A 100 -2.10 -11.50 2.65
N ALA A 101 -1.39 -11.43 3.79
CA ALA A 101 0.07 -11.36 3.81
C ALA A 101 0.73 -12.61 3.22
N GLN A 102 0.24 -13.80 3.58
CA GLN A 102 0.72 -15.08 3.02
C GLN A 102 0.56 -15.12 1.51
N ALA A 103 -0.59 -14.67 1.01
CA ALA A 103 -0.86 -14.71 -0.41
C ALA A 103 -0.04 -13.69 -1.21
N ILE A 104 0.09 -12.47 -0.69
CA ILE A 104 0.83 -11.38 -1.35
C ILE A 104 2.34 -11.62 -1.26
N GLY A 105 2.82 -12.26 -0.20
CA GLY A 105 4.24 -12.56 0.01
C GLY A 105 5.06 -11.37 0.52
N VAL A 106 4.40 -10.34 1.05
CA VAL A 106 5.02 -9.23 1.79
C VAL A 106 4.05 -8.65 2.83
N VAL A 107 4.57 -7.99 3.86
CA VAL A 107 3.77 -7.33 4.91
C VAL A 107 3.95 -5.81 4.90
N ASN A 108 2.89 -5.06 5.20
CA ASN A 108 2.94 -3.60 5.39
C ASN A 108 2.43 -3.15 6.77
N THR A 109 1.94 -4.07 7.59
CA THR A 109 1.35 -3.80 8.90
C THR A 109 1.73 -4.90 9.87
N ILE A 110 2.28 -4.52 11.02
CA ILE A 110 2.77 -5.41 12.06
C ILE A 110 1.99 -5.15 13.33
N ARG A 111 1.53 -6.22 13.95
CA ARG A 111 0.99 -6.20 15.31
C ARG A 111 1.97 -6.97 16.20
N PHE A 112 2.52 -6.28 17.20
CA PHE A 112 3.42 -6.90 18.17
C PHE A 112 2.63 -7.70 19.23
N PRO A 113 3.33 -8.57 19.98
CA PRO A 113 2.75 -9.30 21.08
C PRO A 113 2.00 -8.40 22.06
N ASN A 114 0.89 -8.90 22.59
CA ASN A 114 0.03 -8.23 23.56
C ASN A 114 -0.53 -9.25 24.56
N GLU A 115 -1.40 -8.81 25.47
CA GLU A 115 -1.96 -9.66 26.53
C GLU A 115 -2.68 -10.92 26.03
N THR A 116 -3.17 -10.91 24.79
CA THR A 116 -3.93 -12.01 24.18
C THR A 116 -3.11 -12.88 23.21
N SER A 117 -1.88 -12.47 22.86
CA SER A 117 -1.03 -13.20 21.92
C SER A 117 0.44 -12.88 22.12
N THR A 118 1.29 -13.90 22.17
CA THR A 118 2.74 -13.76 22.28
C THR A 118 3.44 -13.58 20.92
N GLN A 119 2.68 -13.59 19.83
CA GLN A 119 3.21 -13.67 18.46
C GLN A 119 3.24 -12.30 17.80
N THR A 120 4.29 -12.05 17.00
CA THR A 120 4.36 -10.94 16.04
C THR A 120 3.58 -11.33 14.79
N LEU A 121 2.46 -10.64 14.54
CA LEU A 121 1.57 -10.95 13.43
C LEU A 121 1.76 -9.94 12.29
N GLY A 122 2.04 -10.46 11.10
CA GLY A 122 2.19 -9.71 9.85
C GLY A 122 0.91 -9.67 9.03
N HIS A 123 0.54 -8.46 8.62
CA HIS A 123 -0.61 -8.19 7.75
C HIS A 123 -0.19 -7.44 6.49
N ASN A 124 -1.00 -7.60 5.44
CA ASN A 124 -0.93 -6.77 4.26
C ASN A 124 -2.28 -6.07 4.06
N THR A 125 -2.31 -4.76 4.26
CA THR A 125 -3.50 -3.92 4.13
C THR A 125 -3.54 -3.16 2.81
N ASP A 126 -2.49 -3.21 1.98
CA ASP A 126 -2.47 -2.51 0.70
C ASP A 126 -3.51 -3.11 -0.26
N GLY A 127 -3.56 -4.44 -0.39
CA GLY A 127 -4.51 -5.14 -1.25
C GLY A 127 -5.97 -4.88 -0.85
N PRO A 128 -6.40 -5.24 0.36
CA PRO A 128 -7.76 -4.93 0.82
C PRO A 128 -8.06 -3.42 0.87
N GLY A 129 -7.05 -2.58 1.13
CA GLY A 129 -7.16 -1.12 1.08
C GLY A 129 -7.45 -0.60 -0.33
N LEU A 130 -6.84 -1.17 -1.37
CA LEU A 130 -7.17 -0.89 -2.76
C LEU A 130 -8.63 -1.23 -3.07
N ALA A 131 -9.11 -2.40 -2.66
CA ALA A 131 -10.50 -2.81 -2.92
C ALA A 131 -11.50 -1.79 -2.34
N ARG A 132 -11.28 -1.35 -1.10
CA ARG A 132 -12.08 -0.28 -0.46
C ARG A 132 -11.95 1.06 -1.21
N ALA A 133 -10.76 1.40 -1.69
CA ALA A 133 -10.52 2.62 -2.46
C ALA A 133 -11.27 2.62 -3.80
N ILE A 134 -11.20 1.53 -4.56
CA ILE A 134 -11.91 1.39 -5.85
C ILE A 134 -13.43 1.50 -5.66
N GLN A 135 -13.97 0.86 -4.62
CA GLN A 135 -15.39 0.99 -4.28
C GLN A 135 -15.76 2.44 -3.91
N GLU A 136 -14.94 3.14 -3.14
CA GLU A 136 -15.20 4.54 -2.77
C GLU A 136 -15.15 5.48 -3.97
N GLU A 137 -14.12 5.37 -4.80
CA GLU A 137 -13.83 6.34 -5.87
C GLU A 137 -14.74 6.15 -7.10
N PHE A 138 -15.03 4.90 -7.45
CA PHE A 138 -15.73 4.56 -8.69
C PHE A 138 -17.10 3.92 -8.47
N GLN A 139 -17.47 3.61 -7.22
CA GLN A 139 -18.74 2.97 -6.87
C GLN A 139 -18.91 1.60 -7.56
N VAL A 140 -17.80 0.86 -7.72
CA VAL A 140 -17.74 -0.47 -8.33
C VAL A 140 -16.92 -1.42 -7.47
N GLU A 141 -17.31 -2.69 -7.45
CA GLU A 141 -16.58 -3.72 -6.72
C GLU A 141 -15.36 -4.17 -7.53
N LEU A 142 -14.17 -4.18 -6.92
CA LEU A 142 -12.94 -4.59 -7.60
C LEU A 142 -13.05 -6.00 -8.21
N ALA A 143 -13.77 -6.90 -7.53
CA ALA A 143 -13.97 -8.28 -7.95
C ALA A 143 -14.71 -8.42 -9.29
N ASP A 144 -15.49 -7.41 -9.70
CA ASP A 144 -16.29 -7.46 -10.93
C ASP A 144 -15.54 -6.89 -12.15
N GLN A 145 -14.34 -6.31 -11.95
CA GLN A 145 -13.64 -5.56 -12.99
C GLN A 145 -12.58 -6.38 -13.72
N ARG A 146 -12.46 -6.14 -15.03
CA ARG A 146 -11.29 -6.55 -15.82
C ARG A 146 -10.17 -5.54 -15.56
N VAL A 147 -9.07 -5.98 -14.97
CA VAL A 147 -8.04 -5.09 -14.42
C VAL A 147 -6.75 -5.15 -15.23
N MET A 148 -6.26 -3.99 -15.68
CA MET A 148 -4.89 -3.81 -16.14
C MET A 148 -4.06 -3.19 -15.03
N THR A 149 -3.00 -3.86 -14.58
CA THR A 149 -2.06 -3.33 -13.57
C THR A 149 -0.71 -3.00 -14.21
N LEU A 150 -0.32 -1.73 -14.18
CA LEU A 150 0.97 -1.25 -14.66
C LEU A 150 2.01 -1.32 -13.53
N GLY A 151 3.10 -2.07 -13.71
CA GLY A 151 4.21 -2.12 -12.76
C GLY A 151 4.07 -3.17 -11.66
N VAL A 152 3.89 -4.43 -12.03
CA VAL A 152 3.71 -5.54 -11.05
C VAL A 152 5.02 -6.04 -10.42
N GLY A 153 6.17 -5.57 -10.89
CA GLY A 153 7.48 -6.01 -10.38
C GLY A 153 7.89 -5.43 -9.02
N GLY A 154 7.10 -4.52 -8.44
CA GLY A 154 7.32 -3.91 -7.12
C GLY A 154 6.24 -4.31 -6.10
N GLY A 155 6.43 -3.93 -4.84
CA GLY A 155 5.55 -4.35 -3.73
C GLY A 155 4.07 -3.93 -3.90
N ALA A 156 3.82 -2.69 -4.36
CA ALA A 156 2.45 -2.21 -4.59
C ALA A 156 1.76 -2.97 -5.73
N GLY A 157 2.40 -3.05 -6.90
CA GLY A 157 1.83 -3.76 -8.05
C GLY A 157 1.63 -5.25 -7.81
N ARG A 158 2.53 -5.92 -7.08
CA ARG A 158 2.35 -7.30 -6.60
C ARG A 158 1.12 -7.41 -5.70
N ALA A 159 0.99 -6.55 -4.68
CA ALA A 159 -0.15 -6.58 -3.76
C ALA A 159 -1.50 -6.37 -4.50
N ILE A 160 -1.52 -5.42 -5.44
CA ILE A 160 -2.69 -5.14 -6.30
C ILE A 160 -3.04 -6.38 -7.14
N ALA A 161 -2.09 -6.90 -7.91
CA ALA A 161 -2.33 -8.06 -8.78
C ALA A 161 -2.77 -9.31 -8.00
N THR A 162 -2.13 -9.59 -6.86
CA THR A 162 -2.53 -10.70 -5.99
C THR A 162 -3.92 -10.49 -5.39
N GLN A 163 -4.27 -9.27 -4.99
CA GLN A 163 -5.61 -8.98 -4.48
C GLN A 163 -6.67 -9.23 -5.55
N CYS A 164 -6.46 -8.74 -6.77
CA CYS A 164 -7.39 -8.94 -7.88
C CYS A 164 -7.55 -10.44 -8.22
N ALA A 165 -6.44 -11.21 -8.24
CA ALA A 165 -6.50 -12.66 -8.44
C ALA A 165 -7.30 -13.38 -7.35
N ARG A 166 -7.13 -13.00 -6.08
CA ARG A 166 -7.85 -13.61 -4.96
C ARG A 166 -9.33 -13.26 -4.89
N LEU A 167 -9.69 -12.07 -5.36
CA LEU A 167 -11.09 -11.68 -5.51
C LEU A 167 -11.76 -12.35 -6.71
N GLY A 168 -10.99 -12.96 -7.61
CA GLY A 168 -11.52 -13.64 -8.79
C GLY A 168 -11.91 -12.68 -9.91
N CYS A 169 -11.22 -11.55 -10.05
CA CYS A 169 -11.46 -10.60 -11.13
C CYS A 169 -11.51 -11.31 -12.50
N PRO A 170 -12.48 -11.00 -13.40
CA PRO A 170 -12.69 -11.72 -14.65
C PRO A 170 -11.51 -11.72 -15.62
N GLN A 171 -10.64 -10.71 -15.53
CA GLN A 171 -9.43 -10.59 -16.33
C GLN A 171 -8.37 -9.79 -15.57
N LEU A 172 -7.12 -10.23 -15.67
CA LEU A 172 -5.93 -9.63 -15.10
C LEU A 172 -4.88 -9.46 -16.20
N LEU A 173 -4.60 -8.21 -16.55
CA LEU A 173 -3.55 -7.88 -17.50
C LEU A 173 -2.38 -7.24 -16.75
N LEU A 174 -1.31 -8.01 -16.57
CA LEU A 174 -0.11 -7.58 -15.85
C LEU A 174 0.87 -6.95 -16.83
N VAL A 175 1.02 -5.63 -16.74
CA VAL A 175 1.89 -4.86 -17.62
C VAL A 175 3.20 -4.56 -16.90
N ASN A 176 4.33 -4.98 -17.48
CA ASN A 176 5.64 -4.69 -16.87
C ASN A 176 6.75 -4.66 -17.92
N ARG A 177 7.68 -3.70 -17.81
CA ARG A 177 8.85 -3.61 -18.72
C ARG A 177 9.75 -4.83 -18.63
N THR A 178 9.95 -5.37 -17.43
CA THR A 178 10.74 -6.58 -17.22
C THR A 178 9.80 -7.78 -17.16
N LEU A 179 9.50 -8.37 -18.33
CA LEU A 179 8.55 -9.49 -18.46
C LEU A 179 8.81 -10.64 -17.48
N PRO A 180 10.06 -11.11 -17.26
CA PRO A 180 10.30 -12.22 -16.34
C PRO A 180 9.81 -11.99 -14.91
N LYS A 181 9.75 -10.72 -14.44
CA LYS A 181 9.20 -10.40 -13.12
C LYS A 181 7.67 -10.56 -13.07
N ALA A 182 7.00 -10.19 -14.16
CA ALA A 182 5.55 -10.31 -14.26
C ALA A 182 5.13 -11.76 -14.53
N GLU A 183 5.90 -12.50 -15.33
CA GLU A 183 5.72 -13.94 -15.56
C GLU A 183 5.90 -14.75 -14.27
N ALA A 184 6.95 -14.46 -13.49
CA ALA A 184 7.13 -15.13 -12.20
C ALA A 184 5.93 -14.88 -11.25
N LEU A 185 5.42 -13.64 -11.22
CA LEU A 185 4.21 -13.34 -10.45
C LEU A 185 2.98 -14.06 -11.03
N ALA A 186 2.81 -14.07 -12.34
CA ALA A 186 1.71 -14.78 -13.01
C ALA A 186 1.63 -16.25 -12.59
N GLU A 187 2.78 -16.94 -12.57
CA GLU A 187 2.87 -18.32 -12.10
C GLU A 187 2.46 -18.50 -10.64
N GLU A 188 2.83 -17.57 -9.77
CA GLU A 188 2.36 -17.57 -8.37
C GLU A 188 0.84 -17.37 -8.28
N LEU A 189 0.27 -16.55 -9.16
CA LEU A 189 -1.15 -16.19 -9.16
C LEU A 189 -2.06 -17.26 -9.77
N HIS A 190 -1.53 -18.19 -10.58
CA HIS A 190 -2.29 -19.31 -11.14
C HIS A 190 -3.04 -20.13 -10.07
N ARG A 191 -2.56 -20.15 -8.84
CA ARG A 191 -3.22 -20.85 -7.72
C ARG A 191 -4.50 -20.19 -7.22
N TYR A 192 -4.74 -18.93 -7.56
CA TYR A 192 -5.92 -18.16 -7.14
C TYR A 192 -6.95 -18.00 -8.24
N VAL A 193 -6.58 -18.21 -9.51
CA VAL A 193 -7.48 -18.11 -10.65
C VAL A 193 -7.99 -19.49 -11.06
N GLN A 194 -9.28 -19.60 -11.36
CA GLN A 194 -9.87 -20.87 -11.80
C GLN A 194 -9.59 -21.18 -13.28
N ASN A 195 -9.61 -20.13 -14.11
CA ASN A 195 -9.28 -20.21 -15.52
C ASN A 195 -7.96 -19.46 -15.76
N PRO A 196 -6.88 -20.12 -16.21
CA PRO A 196 -5.59 -19.45 -16.45
C PRO A 196 -5.68 -18.37 -17.54
N ASP A 197 -6.62 -18.47 -18.48
CA ASP A 197 -6.76 -17.50 -19.59
C ASP A 197 -7.16 -16.09 -19.11
N VAL A 198 -7.64 -15.96 -17.86
CA VAL A 198 -7.95 -14.65 -17.28
C VAL A 198 -6.67 -13.84 -17.02
N LEU A 199 -5.52 -14.49 -16.87
CA LEU A 199 -4.26 -13.84 -16.51
C LEU A 199 -3.35 -13.75 -17.73
N ARG A 200 -2.97 -12.52 -18.10
CA ARG A 200 -2.07 -12.25 -19.22
C ARG A 200 -0.95 -11.32 -18.78
N VAL A 201 0.24 -11.57 -19.28
CA VAL A 201 1.42 -10.70 -19.08
C VAL A 201 1.74 -10.02 -20.41
N ILE A 202 2.03 -8.73 -20.37
CA ILE A 202 2.37 -7.96 -21.58
C ILE A 202 3.38 -6.85 -21.28
N SER A 203 4.18 -6.50 -22.28
CA SER A 203 5.09 -5.34 -22.21
C SER A 203 4.31 -4.06 -22.52
N PRO A 204 4.60 -2.91 -21.88
CA PRO A 204 4.00 -1.64 -22.28
C PRO A 204 4.34 -1.21 -23.72
N GLU A 205 5.38 -1.80 -24.32
CA GLU A 205 5.81 -1.55 -25.70
C GLU A 205 5.29 -2.62 -26.70
N ASP A 206 4.50 -3.58 -26.23
CA ASP A 206 3.95 -4.63 -27.09
C ASP A 206 2.96 -4.06 -28.12
N PRO A 207 3.02 -4.43 -29.41
CA PRO A 207 2.07 -3.96 -30.42
C PRO A 207 0.60 -4.24 -30.09
N ALA A 208 0.31 -5.25 -29.27
CA ALA A 208 -1.04 -5.60 -28.85
C ALA A 208 -1.54 -4.81 -27.63
N ILE A 209 -0.74 -3.91 -27.04
CA ILE A 209 -1.09 -3.21 -25.79
C ILE A 209 -2.38 -2.38 -25.93
N GLU A 210 -2.58 -1.72 -27.07
CA GLU A 210 -3.77 -0.91 -27.33
C GLU A 210 -5.04 -1.77 -27.42
N GLN A 211 -4.95 -2.93 -28.08
CA GLN A 211 -6.07 -3.88 -28.15
C GLN A 211 -6.35 -4.47 -26.76
N ALA A 212 -5.30 -4.88 -26.04
CA ALA A 212 -5.44 -5.45 -24.70
C ALA A 212 -6.02 -4.44 -23.69
N ALA A 213 -5.73 -3.14 -23.86
CA ALA A 213 -6.33 -2.08 -23.07
C ALA A 213 -7.85 -1.95 -23.29
N GLN A 214 -8.35 -2.18 -24.50
CA GLN A 214 -9.79 -2.12 -24.79
C GLN A 214 -10.59 -3.25 -24.13
N GLU A 215 -9.90 -4.31 -23.71
CA GLU A 215 -10.50 -5.47 -23.06
C GLU A 215 -10.63 -5.29 -21.53
N VAL A 216 -10.18 -4.17 -20.95
CA VAL A 216 -10.24 -3.94 -19.50
C VAL A 216 -11.18 -2.80 -19.13
N ASP A 217 -11.64 -2.81 -17.88
CA ASP A 217 -12.50 -1.76 -17.31
C ASP A 217 -11.69 -0.79 -16.45
N LEU A 218 -10.71 -1.32 -15.71
CA LEU A 218 -9.93 -0.59 -14.71
C LEU A 218 -8.43 -0.67 -15.04
N ILE A 219 -7.79 0.49 -15.20
CA ILE A 219 -6.34 0.63 -15.37
C ILE A 219 -5.75 1.18 -14.07
N ILE A 220 -4.81 0.43 -13.47
CA ILE A 220 -4.15 0.80 -12.21
C ILE A 220 -2.66 1.02 -12.45
N ASN A 221 -2.16 2.23 -12.21
CA ASN A 221 -0.73 2.49 -12.17
C ASN A 221 -0.16 2.20 -10.79
N ALA A 222 0.75 1.23 -10.73
CA ALA A 222 1.54 0.89 -9.55
C ALA A 222 3.05 1.11 -9.75
N THR A 223 3.44 1.78 -10.84
CA THR A 223 4.82 2.21 -11.09
C THR A 223 5.14 3.51 -10.33
N SER A 224 6.40 3.94 -10.39
CA SER A 224 6.81 5.28 -9.95
C SER A 224 6.67 6.35 -11.05
N LEU A 225 6.23 5.99 -12.27
CA LEU A 225 6.10 6.93 -13.37
C LEU A 225 4.91 7.85 -13.11
N GLY A 226 5.19 9.15 -13.03
CA GLY A 226 4.21 10.18 -12.65
C GLY A 226 4.57 10.89 -11.34
N MET A 227 5.58 10.39 -10.60
CA MET A 227 6.11 11.08 -9.42
C MET A 227 6.91 12.33 -9.79
N LYS A 228 7.50 12.37 -11.00
CA LYS A 228 8.23 13.53 -11.52
C LYS A 228 7.54 14.08 -12.77
N ASP A 229 7.53 15.40 -12.91
CA ASP A 229 7.00 16.07 -14.11
C ASP A 229 7.71 15.66 -15.40
N SER A 230 8.94 15.15 -15.32
CA SER A 230 9.68 14.65 -16.48
C SER A 230 9.33 13.21 -16.87
N ASP A 231 8.64 12.46 -16.01
CA ASP A 231 8.37 11.04 -16.26
C ASP A 231 7.47 10.88 -17.51
N PRO A 232 7.70 9.85 -18.34
CA PRO A 232 6.79 9.51 -19.43
C PRO A 232 5.47 8.93 -18.90
N LEU A 233 4.48 8.81 -19.77
CA LEU A 233 3.28 8.03 -19.46
C LEU A 233 3.66 6.55 -19.26
N PRO A 234 3.03 5.84 -18.31
CA PRO A 234 3.30 4.42 -18.07
C PRO A 234 2.72 3.51 -19.16
N LEU A 235 1.81 4.01 -20.00
CA LEU A 235 1.36 3.35 -21.23
C LEU A 235 1.04 4.38 -22.33
N PRO A 236 0.98 3.97 -23.61
CA PRO A 236 0.59 4.85 -24.72
C PRO A 236 -0.77 5.53 -24.47
N ALA A 237 -0.89 6.82 -24.78
CA ALA A 237 -2.13 7.57 -24.55
C ALA A 237 -3.35 6.96 -25.29
N ALA A 238 -3.13 6.35 -26.46
CA ALA A 238 -4.16 5.68 -27.25
C ALA A 238 -4.82 4.48 -26.55
N CYS A 239 -4.16 3.92 -25.53
CA CYS A 239 -4.74 2.86 -24.70
C CYS A 239 -5.81 3.38 -23.73
N ILE A 240 -5.93 4.70 -23.50
CA ILE A 240 -6.87 5.28 -22.55
C ILE A 240 -8.06 5.86 -23.30
N GLN A 241 -9.26 5.44 -22.91
CA GLN A 241 -10.51 5.78 -23.57
C GLN A 241 -11.58 6.08 -22.51
N ALA A 242 -12.69 6.71 -22.92
CA ALA A 242 -13.72 7.21 -22.00
C ALA A 242 -14.39 6.13 -21.14
N GLN A 243 -14.40 4.87 -21.57
CA GLN A 243 -14.97 3.76 -20.78
C GLN A 243 -14.12 3.36 -19.58
N HIS A 244 -12.83 3.71 -19.56
CA HIS A 244 -11.94 3.23 -18.51
C HIS A 244 -12.16 3.97 -17.19
N LEU A 245 -11.97 3.23 -16.11
CA LEU A 245 -11.63 3.76 -14.80
C LEU A 245 -10.11 3.77 -14.70
N VAL A 246 -9.51 4.90 -14.33
CA VAL A 246 -8.06 5.03 -14.21
C VAL A 246 -7.68 5.40 -12.80
N TYR A 247 -7.00 4.49 -12.12
CA TYR A 247 -6.50 4.67 -10.76
C TYR A 247 -4.97 4.79 -10.78
N ASP A 248 -4.42 5.80 -10.13
CA ASP A 248 -2.98 5.92 -9.95
C ASP A 248 -2.63 5.72 -8.47
N ALA A 249 -1.78 4.76 -8.12
CA ALA A 249 -1.36 4.55 -6.73
C ALA A 249 -0.52 5.72 -6.19
N ILE A 250 -0.07 6.62 -7.07
CA ILE A 250 0.58 7.88 -6.72
C ILE A 250 -0.50 8.86 -6.23
N TYR A 251 -0.28 9.42 -5.03
CA TYR A 251 -1.13 10.50 -4.47
C TYR A 251 -0.43 11.87 -4.47
N LYS A 252 0.88 11.90 -4.72
CA LYS A 252 1.69 13.12 -4.81
C LYS A 252 2.59 13.04 -6.05
N PRO A 253 2.36 13.86 -7.08
CA PRO A 253 1.36 14.94 -7.16
C PRO A 253 -0.08 14.42 -7.16
N ALA A 254 -1.04 15.31 -6.85
CA ALA A 254 -2.47 14.95 -6.78
C ALA A 254 -3.04 14.57 -8.15
N GLU A 255 -2.51 15.14 -9.24
CA GLU A 255 -2.82 14.78 -10.61
C GLU A 255 -1.52 14.43 -11.33
N THR A 256 -1.36 13.16 -11.71
CA THR A 256 -0.23 12.69 -12.53
C THR A 256 -0.54 12.91 -14.01
N LYS A 257 0.49 12.79 -14.86
CA LYS A 257 0.28 12.81 -16.33
C LYS A 257 -0.71 11.75 -16.79
N LEU A 258 -0.70 10.56 -16.18
CA LEU A 258 -1.65 9.50 -16.48
C LEU A 258 -3.09 9.96 -16.21
N LEU A 259 -3.35 10.51 -15.03
CA LEU A 259 -4.68 11.00 -14.65
C LEU A 259 -5.12 12.17 -15.52
N ALA A 260 -4.22 13.10 -15.84
CA ALA A 260 -4.53 14.21 -16.75
C ALA A 260 -4.89 13.71 -18.16
N THR A 261 -4.13 12.77 -18.73
CA THR A 261 -4.42 12.16 -20.03
C THR A 261 -5.74 11.37 -20.00
N ALA A 262 -6.01 10.65 -18.92
CA ALA A 262 -7.27 9.92 -18.75
C ALA A 262 -8.48 10.85 -18.70
N LYS A 263 -8.40 11.97 -17.95
CA LYS A 263 -9.45 13.00 -17.94
C LYS A 263 -9.67 13.60 -19.33
N GLN A 264 -8.61 13.88 -20.07
CA GLN A 264 -8.72 14.39 -21.45
C GLN A 264 -9.40 13.39 -22.39
N ALA A 265 -9.21 12.08 -22.16
CA ALA A 265 -9.89 11.02 -22.89
C ALA A 265 -11.34 10.77 -22.43
N GLY A 266 -11.82 11.47 -21.39
CA GLY A 266 -13.17 11.33 -20.84
C GLY A 266 -13.34 10.21 -19.82
N ALA A 267 -12.23 9.59 -19.37
CA ALA A 267 -12.25 8.53 -18.37
C ALA A 267 -12.52 9.07 -16.95
N GLN A 268 -13.08 8.23 -16.08
CA GLN A 268 -13.12 8.53 -14.65
C GLN A 268 -11.75 8.26 -14.02
N THR A 269 -11.34 9.10 -13.07
CA THR A 269 -9.98 9.06 -12.53
C THR A 269 -9.94 9.25 -11.03
N ALA A 270 -9.08 8.49 -10.35
CA ALA A 270 -8.76 8.70 -8.94
C ALA A 270 -7.26 8.48 -8.68
N ASN A 271 -6.73 9.12 -7.64
CA ASN A 271 -5.33 9.02 -7.25
C ASN A 271 -5.18 8.12 -6.00
N GLY A 272 -3.94 7.97 -5.53
CA GLY A 272 -3.59 6.99 -4.51
C GLY A 272 -4.07 7.31 -3.10
N LEU A 273 -4.76 8.44 -2.89
CA LEU A 273 -5.04 8.96 -1.56
C LEU A 273 -6.03 8.08 -0.80
N SER A 274 -7.07 7.57 -1.46
CA SER A 274 -8.05 6.66 -0.86
C SER A 274 -7.42 5.30 -0.53
N MET A 275 -6.52 4.77 -1.37
CA MET A 275 -5.76 3.56 -1.01
C MET A 275 -4.88 3.81 0.22
N LEU A 276 -4.17 4.94 0.31
CA LEU A 276 -3.37 5.31 1.49
C LEU A 276 -4.23 5.41 2.75
N LEU A 277 -5.44 5.97 2.65
CA LEU A 277 -6.41 6.05 3.74
C LEU A 277 -6.86 4.65 4.17
N HIS A 278 -7.41 3.86 3.25
CA HIS A 278 -8.05 2.58 3.57
C HIS A 278 -7.07 1.53 4.06
N GLN A 279 -5.85 1.47 3.51
CA GLN A 279 -4.81 0.59 4.06
C GLN A 279 -4.45 0.97 5.51
N GLY A 280 -4.52 2.27 5.83
CA GLY A 280 -4.24 2.79 7.17
C GLY A 280 -5.37 2.48 8.14
N VAL A 281 -6.62 2.62 7.70
CA VAL A 281 -7.81 2.26 8.49
C VAL A 281 -7.77 0.79 8.86
N LEU A 282 -7.47 -0.09 7.89
CA LEU A 282 -7.29 -1.52 8.15
C LEU A 282 -6.14 -1.80 9.14
N ALA A 283 -5.03 -1.07 9.03
CA ALA A 283 -3.93 -1.21 9.97
C ALA A 283 -4.35 -0.80 11.39
N TYR A 284 -5.12 0.29 11.51
CA TYR A 284 -5.68 0.73 12.78
C TYR A 284 -6.63 -0.33 13.38
N GLU A 285 -7.50 -0.95 12.57
CA GLU A 285 -8.40 -2.02 13.00
C GLU A 285 -7.64 -3.22 13.58
N TYR A 286 -6.46 -3.57 13.04
CA TYR A 286 -5.63 -4.64 13.60
C TYR A 286 -4.99 -4.29 14.95
N TRP A 287 -4.64 -3.02 15.17
CA TRP A 287 -4.11 -2.57 16.46
C TRP A 287 -5.21 -2.32 17.49
N PHE A 288 -6.40 -1.92 17.04
CA PHE A 288 -7.55 -1.58 17.87
C PHE A 288 -8.82 -2.24 17.33
N PRO A 289 -9.01 -3.54 17.58
CA PRO A 289 -10.16 -4.29 17.07
C PRO A 289 -11.51 -3.65 17.41
N GLY A 290 -12.41 -3.60 16.43
CA GLY A 290 -13.75 -3.02 16.57
C GLY A 290 -13.80 -1.49 16.46
N LYS A 291 -12.69 -0.83 16.11
CA LYS A 291 -12.65 0.62 15.86
C LYS A 291 -12.25 0.92 14.41
N THR A 292 -13.09 1.70 13.72
CA THR A 292 -12.88 2.11 12.32
C THR A 292 -12.89 3.64 12.22
N PRO A 293 -11.74 4.32 12.37
CA PRO A 293 -11.67 5.78 12.48
C PRO A 293 -11.50 6.49 11.13
N THR A 294 -12.25 6.08 10.10
CA THR A 294 -12.04 6.53 8.71
C THR A 294 -12.07 8.06 8.57
N GLU A 295 -13.05 8.73 9.16
CA GLU A 295 -13.22 10.18 8.99
C GLU A 295 -12.13 11.00 9.70
N ASP A 296 -11.70 10.57 10.88
CA ASP A 296 -10.61 11.24 11.60
C ASP A 296 -9.28 11.05 10.88
N MET A 297 -9.03 9.85 10.35
CA MET A 297 -7.86 9.56 9.51
C MET A 297 -7.88 10.39 8.23
N ARG A 298 -9.03 10.48 7.55
CA ARG A 298 -9.19 11.30 6.34
C ARG A 298 -8.89 12.76 6.61
N ARG A 299 -9.42 13.33 7.69
CA ARG A 299 -9.15 14.71 8.11
C ARG A 299 -7.66 14.94 8.38
N GLY A 300 -7.01 14.03 9.10
CA GLY A 300 -5.57 14.10 9.36
C GLY A 300 -4.74 14.06 8.07
N LEU A 301 -5.10 13.17 7.16
CA LEU A 301 -4.41 13.01 5.88
C LEU A 301 -4.53 14.25 4.98
N LEU A 302 -5.75 14.78 4.82
CA LEU A 302 -6.00 15.99 4.01
C LEU A 302 -5.29 17.24 4.56
N SER A 303 -5.03 17.29 5.87
CA SER A 303 -4.31 18.42 6.47
C SER A 303 -2.79 18.41 6.22
N ALA A 304 -2.25 17.28 5.75
CA ALA A 304 -0.81 17.05 5.62
C ALA A 304 -0.29 17.04 4.18
N ILE A 305 -1.19 17.09 3.19
CA ILE A 305 -0.88 16.98 1.75
C ILE A 305 -1.08 18.29 1.01
#